data_AF-A0AAV5FX32-F1
#
_entry.id   AF-A0AAV5FX32-F1
#
_cell.length_a   1.000
_cell.length_b   1.000
_cell.length_c   1.000
_cell.angle_alpha   90.00
_cell.angle_beta   90.00
_cell.angle_gamma   90.00
#
_symmetry.space_group_name_H-M   'P 1'
#
loop_
_entity.id
_entity.type
_entity.pdbx_description
1 polymer ?
#
loop_
_entity_poly.entity_id
_entity_poly.type
_entity_poly.pdbx_seq_one_letter_code
_entity_poly.pdbx_strand_id
1 'polypeptide(L)'
;MDDDSGHKGEGDDHALVLQKQEWVNTQDMLKRKLILDDDFDWSLPSAGSCSDSDDVRGELKYVAGVDISFLKEDPSVACAAVVVLDASTLEVIHEEFDVVQLQVPYIPGFLAFREAPILLGLLEKLKRNMHNFYPQVKCSLSVTCN
;
A
#
# COMPACT_ATOMS: atom_id res chain seq x y z
N MET A 1 -0.31 -4.84 55.82
CA MET A 1 -1.06 -5.67 54.87
C MET A 1 -0.77 -5.07 53.52
N ASP A 2 0.35 -5.56 52.99
CA ASP A 2 0.72 -5.75 51.58
C ASP A 2 0.59 -4.55 50.64
N ASP A 3 1.77 -3.95 50.40
CA ASP A 3 2.14 -3.23 49.19
C ASP A 3 2.00 -4.16 47.96
N ASP A 4 1.10 -3.82 47.04
CA ASP A 4 1.03 -4.42 45.69
C ASP A 4 1.43 -3.37 44.65
N SER A 5 2.73 -3.08 44.58
CA SER A 5 3.33 -2.30 43.50
C SER A 5 3.64 -3.22 42.32
N GLY A 6 2.66 -3.42 41.44
CA GLY A 6 2.81 -4.17 40.19
C GLY A 6 3.87 -3.56 39.26
N HIS A 7 5.07 -4.14 39.25
CA HIS A 7 6.08 -3.93 38.21
C HIS A 7 5.64 -4.66 36.92
N LYS A 8 5.05 -3.91 35.99
CA LYS A 8 4.68 -4.41 34.64
C LYS A 8 5.33 -3.60 33.50
N GLY A 9 6.43 -2.89 33.77
CA GLY A 9 7.00 -1.89 32.84
C GLY A 9 8.21 -2.31 32.00
N GLU A 10 9.04 -3.27 32.43
CA GLU A 10 10.34 -3.55 31.76
C GLU A 10 10.27 -4.54 30.60
N GLY A 11 9.34 -5.51 30.64
CA GLY A 11 9.22 -6.54 29.60
C GLY A 11 8.66 -6.01 28.28
N ASP A 12 7.70 -5.09 28.34
CA ASP A 12 7.03 -4.53 27.18
C ASP A 12 7.93 -3.54 26.44
N ASP A 13 8.76 -2.78 27.15
CA ASP A 13 9.68 -1.82 26.55
C ASP A 13 10.82 -2.52 25.78
N HIS A 14 11.38 -3.59 26.34
CA HIS A 14 12.41 -4.38 25.66
C HIS A 14 11.88 -5.04 24.37
N ALA A 15 10.65 -5.55 24.39
CA ALA A 15 10.00 -6.13 23.20
C ALA A 15 9.81 -5.08 22.10
N LEU A 16 9.35 -3.87 22.45
CA LEU A 16 9.20 -2.76 21.50
C LEU A 16 10.54 -2.31 20.91
N VAL A 17 11.62 -2.29 21.71
CA VAL A 17 12.97 -1.97 21.23
C VAL A 17 13.44 -2.99 20.20
N LEU A 18 13.28 -4.28 20.48
CA LEU A 18 13.65 -5.35 19.54
C LEU A 18 12.84 -5.26 18.24
N GLN A 19 11.53 -5.04 18.34
CA GLN A 19 10.65 -4.89 17.18
C GLN A 19 11.05 -3.71 16.29
N LYS A 20 11.36 -2.56 16.91
CA LYS A 20 11.87 -1.38 16.17
C LYS A 20 13.16 -1.70 15.43
N GLN A 21 14.09 -2.40 16.09
CA GLN A 21 15.37 -2.76 15.48
C GLN A 21 15.18 -3.70 14.27
N GLU A 22 14.28 -4.67 14.39
CA GLU A 22 13.91 -5.55 13.28
C GLU A 22 13.36 -4.75 12.10
N TRP A 23 12.42 -3.83 12.36
CA TRP A 23 11.79 -3.03 11.31
C TRP A 23 12.76 -2.06 10.62
N VAL A 24 13.71 -1.48 11.34
CA VAL A 24 14.80 -0.68 10.75
C VAL A 24 15.61 -1.55 9.77
N ASN A 25 16.01 -2.75 10.20
CA ASN A 25 16.77 -3.67 9.35
C ASN A 25 15.98 -4.05 8.08
N THR A 26 14.67 -4.28 8.21
CA THR A 26 13.79 -4.55 7.08
C THR A 26 13.67 -3.35 6.14
N GLN A 27 13.49 -2.12 6.65
CA GLN A 27 13.45 -0.91 5.84
C GLN A 27 14.76 -0.72 5.06
N ASP A 28 15.91 -0.87 5.72
CA ASP A 28 17.22 -0.76 5.07
C ASP A 28 17.42 -1.83 4.00
N MET A 29 16.96 -3.06 4.26
CA MET A 29 16.99 -4.14 3.28
C MET A 29 16.13 -3.83 2.05
N LEU A 30 14.89 -3.38 2.25
CA LEU A 30 13.95 -3.08 1.16
C LEU A 30 14.40 -1.85 0.37
N LYS A 31 14.95 -0.84 1.04
CA LYS A 31 15.49 0.37 0.40
C LYS A 31 16.56 0.04 -0.64
N ARG A 32 17.43 -0.96 -0.38
CA ARG A 32 18.45 -1.42 -1.34
C ARG A 32 17.89 -2.08 -2.59
N LYS A 33 16.61 -2.48 -2.58
CA LYS A 33 15.91 -3.10 -3.72
C LYS A 33 15.07 -2.09 -4.51
N LEU A 34 15.04 -0.82 -4.09
CA LEU A 34 14.27 0.21 -4.75
C LEU A 34 14.88 0.55 -6.11
N ILE A 35 14.07 0.48 -7.16
CA ILE A 35 14.42 0.93 -8.51
C ILE A 35 13.85 2.33 -8.67
N LEU A 36 14.69 3.28 -9.10
CA LEU A 36 14.32 4.69 -9.23
C LEU A 36 14.22 5.15 -10.69
N ASP A 37 14.71 4.33 -11.62
CA ASP A 37 14.67 4.61 -13.04
C ASP A 37 13.41 4.00 -13.65
N ASP A 38 12.71 4.76 -14.48
CA ASP A 38 11.54 4.30 -15.21
C ASP A 38 11.98 3.43 -16.40
N ASP A 39 11.70 2.13 -16.33
CA ASP A 39 11.96 1.15 -17.40
C ASP A 39 10.66 0.44 -17.78
N PHE A 40 9.73 1.20 -18.39
CA PHE A 40 8.42 0.70 -18.78
C PHE A 40 8.36 0.38 -20.28
N ASP A 41 7.85 -0.80 -20.61
CA ASP A 41 7.55 -1.22 -21.99
C ASP A 41 6.29 -0.55 -22.58
N TRP A 42 5.71 0.40 -21.84
CA TRP A 42 4.51 1.12 -22.23
C TRP A 42 4.70 2.63 -22.25
N SER A 43 3.91 3.31 -23.07
CA SER A 43 3.83 4.76 -23.19
C SER A 43 2.50 5.27 -22.64
N LEU A 44 2.47 6.55 -22.28
CA LEU A 44 1.23 7.21 -21.85
C LEU A 44 0.27 7.34 -23.04
N PRO A 45 -1.06 7.25 -22.83
CA PRO A 45 -2.01 7.47 -23.90
C PRO A 45 -1.82 8.90 -24.42
N SER A 46 -1.45 9.02 -25.70
CA SER A 46 -1.19 10.33 -26.28
C SER A 46 -2.52 11.07 -26.41
N ALA A 47 -2.69 12.15 -25.64
CA ALA A 47 -3.79 13.10 -25.75
C ALA A 47 -3.63 13.94 -27.05
N GLY A 48 -3.71 13.29 -28.21
CA GLY A 48 -3.69 13.90 -29.53
C GLY A 48 -2.36 14.54 -29.94
N SER A 49 -1.51 13.80 -30.67
CA SER A 49 -0.76 14.34 -31.83
C SER A 49 -0.15 13.22 -32.65
N CYS A 50 -0.20 13.41 -33.97
CA CYS A 50 0.47 12.61 -34.99
C CYS A 50 1.99 12.74 -34.88
N SER A 51 2.71 11.62 -34.99
CA SER A 51 3.94 11.52 -35.78
C SER A 51 4.45 10.08 -35.85
N ASP A 52 4.78 9.68 -37.07
CA ASP A 52 5.47 8.45 -37.45
C ASP A 52 6.73 8.19 -36.63
N SER A 53 6.65 7.24 -35.70
CA SER A 53 7.81 6.48 -35.24
C SER A 53 7.30 5.14 -34.74
N ASP A 54 7.92 4.08 -35.25
CA ASP A 54 7.68 2.65 -34.96
C ASP A 54 8.05 2.33 -33.49
N ASP A 55 7.41 3.02 -32.54
CA ASP A 55 7.60 2.80 -31.11
C ASP A 55 6.79 1.57 -30.72
N VAL A 56 7.48 0.43 -30.61
CA VAL A 56 6.92 -0.90 -30.30
C VAL A 56 6.47 -1.00 -28.83
N ARG A 57 6.27 0.13 -28.14
CA ARG A 57 5.81 0.18 -26.74
C ARG A 57 4.29 0.14 -26.70
N GLY A 58 3.74 -0.72 -25.85
CA GLY A 58 2.28 -0.80 -25.65
C GLY A 58 1.72 0.46 -25.00
N GLU A 59 0.41 0.67 -25.01
CA GLU A 59 -0.20 1.78 -24.27
C GLU A 59 -0.48 1.41 -22.81
N LEU A 60 -0.39 2.38 -21.91
CA LEU A 60 -0.93 2.27 -20.55
C LEU A 60 -2.46 2.18 -20.63
N LYS A 61 -3.03 1.08 -20.13
CA LYS A 61 -4.47 0.80 -20.14
C LYS A 61 -5.11 0.95 -18.78
N TYR A 62 -4.45 0.45 -17.72
CA TYR A 62 -5.05 0.39 -16.39
C TYR A 62 -4.11 0.92 -15.32
N VAL A 63 -4.63 1.84 -14.51
CA VAL A 63 -3.95 2.43 -13.35
C VAL A 63 -4.74 2.05 -12.11
N ALA A 64 -4.07 1.70 -11.01
CA ALA A 64 -4.74 1.52 -9.74
C ALA A 64 -4.31 2.54 -8.69
N GLY A 65 -5.31 3.11 -8.02
CA GLY A 65 -5.15 3.80 -6.75
C GLY A 65 -5.40 2.83 -5.60
N VAL A 66 -4.53 2.83 -4.59
CA VAL A 66 -4.74 2.09 -3.35
C VAL A 66 -4.73 3.06 -2.17
N ASP A 67 -5.64 2.90 -1.22
CA ASP A 67 -5.68 3.71 0.01
C ASP A 67 -6.01 2.80 1.20
N ILE A 68 -5.63 3.24 2.40
CA ILE A 68 -6.00 2.59 3.64
C ILE A 68 -6.34 3.65 4.70
N SER A 69 -7.54 3.52 5.24
CA SER A 69 -8.08 4.44 6.24
C SER A 69 -8.37 3.71 7.54
N PHE A 70 -8.00 4.30 8.67
CA PHE A 70 -8.23 3.76 10.00
C PHE A 70 -9.52 4.31 10.58
N LEU A 71 -10.31 3.47 11.27
CA LEU A 71 -11.56 3.90 11.89
C LEU A 71 -11.25 4.86 13.06
N LYS A 72 -11.96 5.99 13.13
CA LYS A 72 -11.71 7.03 14.15
C LYS A 72 -12.06 6.53 15.55
N GLU A 73 -13.11 5.72 15.65
CA GLU A 73 -13.62 5.15 16.90
C GLU A 73 -12.76 3.98 17.42
N ASP A 74 -12.15 3.22 16.50
CA ASP A 74 -11.29 2.09 16.83
C ASP A 74 -10.07 2.03 15.88
N PRO A 75 -8.90 2.57 16.31
CA PRO A 75 -7.67 2.55 15.53
C PRO A 75 -7.08 1.15 15.27
N SER A 76 -7.67 0.10 15.86
CA SER A 76 -7.36 -1.29 15.53
C SER A 76 -8.12 -1.77 14.30
N VAL A 77 -9.11 -1.04 13.80
CA VAL A 77 -9.85 -1.37 12.58
C VAL A 77 -9.40 -0.45 11.45
N ALA A 78 -9.14 -1.01 10.27
CA ALA A 78 -8.86 -0.26 9.06
C ALA A 78 -9.65 -0.81 7.86
N CYS A 79 -9.92 0.06 6.90
CA CYS A 79 -10.47 -0.28 5.61
C CYS A 79 -9.42 0.02 4.55
N ALA A 80 -8.99 -1.00 3.81
CA ALA A 80 -8.16 -0.83 2.63
C ALA A 80 -9.02 -0.90 1.38
N ALA A 81 -8.72 -0.05 0.41
CA ALA A 81 -9.43 0.02 -0.86
C ALA A 81 -8.44 0.05 -2.04
N VAL A 82 -8.86 -0.53 -3.16
CA VAL A 82 -8.20 -0.44 -4.46
C VAL A 82 -9.22 -0.08 -5.51
N VAL A 83 -8.90 0.90 -6.33
CA VAL A 83 -9.71 1.36 -7.46
C VAL A 83 -8.87 1.25 -8.72
N VAL A 84 -9.38 0.55 -9.73
CA VAL A 84 -8.76 0.42 -11.05
C VAL A 84 -9.48 1.34 -12.02
N LEU A 85 -8.71 2.20 -12.69
CA LEU A 85 -9.19 3.13 -13.69
C LEU A 85 -8.67 2.76 -15.07
N ASP A 86 -9.47 3.03 -16.09
CA ASP A 86 -9.02 3.11 -17.47
C ASP A 86 -8.12 4.34 -17.63
N ALA A 87 -6.90 4.17 -18.12
CA ALA A 87 -5.91 5.25 -18.19
C ALA A 87 -6.27 6.33 -19.23
N SER A 88 -7.03 5.97 -20.26
CA SER A 88 -7.46 6.87 -21.32
C SER A 88 -8.66 7.74 -20.93
N THR A 89 -9.63 7.15 -20.23
CA THR A 89 -10.91 7.80 -19.90
C THR A 89 -10.99 8.26 -18.44
N LEU A 90 -10.14 7.71 -17.57
CA LEU A 90 -10.20 7.85 -16.11
C LEU A 90 -11.52 7.35 -15.50
N GLU A 91 -12.25 6.49 -16.22
CA GLU A 91 -13.44 5.84 -15.69
C GLU A 91 -13.04 4.69 -14.75
N VAL A 92 -13.81 4.52 -13.68
CA VAL A 92 -13.63 3.43 -12.74
C VAL A 92 -14.11 2.14 -13.38
N ILE A 93 -13.19 1.19 -13.58
CA ILE A 93 -13.50 -0.14 -14.11
C ILE A 93 -13.80 -1.10 -12.97
N HIS A 94 -13.13 -0.92 -11.82
CA HIS A 94 -13.22 -1.86 -10.72
C HIS A 94 -12.87 -1.24 -9.38
N GLU A 95 -13.52 -1.75 -8.34
CA GLU A 95 -13.30 -1.35 -6.96
C GLU A 95 -13.31 -2.59 -6.08
N GLU A 96 -12.33 -2.73 -5.19
CA GLU A 96 -12.38 -3.70 -4.10
C GLU A 96 -11.96 -3.04 -2.80
N PHE A 97 -12.52 -3.52 -1.70
CA PHE A 97 -12.11 -3.14 -0.37
C PHE A 97 -12.10 -4.35 0.56
N ASP A 98 -11.34 -4.24 1.65
CA ASP A 98 -11.34 -5.17 2.76
C ASP A 98 -11.23 -4.41 4.08
N VAL A 99 -12.10 -4.75 5.03
CA VAL A 99 -12.03 -4.26 6.42
C VAL A 99 -11.25 -5.27 7.24
N VAL A 100 -10.23 -4.79 7.95
CA VAL A 100 -9.27 -5.64 8.67
C VAL A 100 -9.02 -5.13 10.07
N GLN A 101 -8.74 -6.06 10.98
CA GLN A 101 -8.32 -5.75 12.34
C GLN A 101 -6.81 -5.90 12.49
N LEU A 102 -6.16 -4.80 12.85
CA LEU A 102 -4.73 -4.63 13.02
C LEU A 102 -4.27 -5.26 14.33
N GLN A 103 -3.27 -6.14 14.21
CA GLN A 103 -2.57 -6.72 15.36
C GLN A 103 -1.28 -5.95 15.70
N VAL A 104 -0.88 -5.02 14.84
CA VAL A 104 0.39 -4.31 14.92
C VAL A 104 0.17 -2.91 15.48
N PRO A 105 0.86 -2.52 16.58
CA PRO A 105 0.72 -1.21 17.18
C PRO A 105 1.26 -0.10 16.26
N TYR A 106 0.77 1.12 16.45
CA TYR A 106 1.30 2.28 15.76
C TYR A 106 2.66 2.69 16.34
N ILE A 107 3.69 2.70 15.49
CA ILE A 107 5.01 3.24 15.80
C ILE A 107 5.35 4.31 14.75
N PRO A 108 5.60 5.57 15.16
CA PRO A 108 6.00 6.63 14.25
C PRO A 108 7.23 6.23 13.40
N GLY A 109 7.18 6.47 12.10
CA GLY A 109 8.22 6.08 11.14
C GLY A 109 8.07 4.68 10.53
N PHE A 110 7.10 3.88 11.01
CA PHE A 110 6.90 2.49 10.59
C PHE A 110 5.46 2.18 10.13
N LEU A 111 4.73 3.19 9.67
CA LEU A 111 3.34 3.04 9.24
C LEU A 111 3.18 1.97 8.13
N ALA A 112 4.16 1.86 7.22
CA ALA A 112 4.16 0.86 6.16
C ALA A 112 4.05 -0.60 6.67
N PHE A 113 4.49 -0.92 7.90
CA PHE A 113 4.32 -2.26 8.47
C PHE A 113 2.87 -2.56 8.88
N ARG A 114 2.06 -1.52 9.10
CA ARG A 114 0.62 -1.65 9.30
C ARG A 114 -0.12 -1.76 7.97
N GLU A 115 0.33 -1.04 6.94
CA GLU A 115 -0.40 -0.89 5.67
C GLU A 115 -0.04 -1.95 4.63
N ALA A 116 1.26 -2.19 4.42
CA ALA A 116 1.74 -3.00 3.31
C ALA A 116 1.19 -4.44 3.27
N PRO A 117 1.08 -5.18 4.39
CA PRO A 117 0.50 -6.53 4.37
C PRO A 117 -0.97 -6.53 3.95
N ILE A 118 -1.72 -5.52 4.35
CA ILE A 118 -3.15 -5.38 4.03
C ILE A 118 -3.32 -5.06 2.54
N LEU A 119 -2.59 -4.06 2.05
CA LEU A 119 -2.60 -3.67 0.64
C LEU A 119 -2.13 -4.81 -0.26
N LEU A 120 -1.12 -5.58 0.16
CA LEU A 120 -0.66 -6.76 -0.57
C LEU A 120 -1.76 -7.82 -0.69
N GLY A 121 -2.45 -8.13 0.41
CA GLY A 121 -3.58 -9.07 0.38
C GLY A 121 -4.71 -8.62 -0.55
N LEU A 122 -5.03 -7.32 -0.54
CA LEU A 122 -6.03 -6.73 -1.43
C LEU A 122 -5.60 -6.78 -2.90
N LEU A 123 -4.32 -6.52 -3.20
CA LEU A 123 -3.77 -6.65 -4.56
C LEU A 123 -3.74 -8.10 -5.05
N GLU A 124 -3.49 -9.07 -4.18
CA GLU A 124 -3.58 -10.51 -4.50
C GLU A 124 -5.03 -10.94 -4.79
N LYS A 125 -6.00 -10.38 -4.05
CA LYS A 125 -7.44 -10.57 -4.30
C LYS A 125 -7.82 -9.98 -5.66
N LEU A 126 -7.42 -8.74 -5.94
CA LEU A 126 -7.61 -8.09 -7.24
C LEU A 126 -7.01 -8.92 -8.39
N LYS A 127 -5.80 -9.44 -8.22
CA LYS A 127 -5.13 -10.27 -9.23
C LYS A 127 -5.93 -11.54 -9.56
N ARG A 128 -6.57 -12.15 -8.57
CA ARG A 128 -7.41 -13.35 -8.75
C ARG A 128 -8.74 -13.02 -9.42
N ASN A 129 -9.38 -11.93 -9.03
CA ASN A 129 -10.69 -11.55 -9.53
C ASN A 129 -10.63 -10.91 -10.93
N MET A 130 -9.61 -10.08 -11.17
CA MET A 130 -9.52 -9.19 -12.34
C MET A 130 -8.21 -9.38 -13.11
N HIS A 131 -7.84 -10.62 -13.42
CA HIS A 131 -6.60 -10.94 -14.14
C HIS A 131 -6.46 -10.22 -15.49
N ASN A 132 -7.57 -10.00 -16.21
CA ASN A 132 -7.58 -9.31 -17.52
C ASN A 132 -7.45 -7.78 -17.42
N PHE A 133 -7.72 -7.21 -16.23
CA PHE A 133 -7.71 -5.77 -15.98
C PHE A 133 -6.68 -5.40 -14.92
N TYR A 134 -5.65 -6.24 -14.74
CA TYR A 134 -4.67 -6.00 -13.69
C TYR A 134 -3.86 -4.73 -13.99
N PRO A 135 -3.78 -3.78 -13.05
CA PRO A 135 -3.19 -2.47 -13.28
C PRO A 135 -1.69 -2.57 -13.57
N GLN A 136 -1.22 -1.83 -14.57
CA GLN A 136 0.20 -1.74 -14.94
C GLN A 136 0.98 -0.97 -13.88
N VAL A 137 0.42 0.14 -13.39
CA VAL A 137 1.00 0.95 -12.30
C VAL A 137 0.02 1.03 -11.13
N LYS A 138 0.57 1.05 -9.91
CA LYS A 138 -0.20 1.09 -8.66
C LYS A 138 0.36 2.22 -7.81
N CYS A 139 -0.49 3.16 -7.44
CA CYS A 139 -0.11 4.34 -6.68
C CYS A 139 -0.83 4.32 -5.33
N SER A 140 -0.07 4.51 -4.24
CA SER A 140 -0.68 4.76 -2.94
C SER A 140 -1.25 6.18 -2.94
N LEU A 141 -2.54 6.28 -2.68
CA LEU A 141 -3.27 7.51 -2.41
C LEU A 141 -3.35 7.61 -0.89
N SER A 142 -2.75 8.62 -0.26
CA SER A 142 -3.10 8.95 1.12
C SER A 142 -4.28 9.89 1.09
N VAL A 143 -5.48 9.37 1.38
CA VAL A 143 -6.63 10.23 1.65
C VAL A 143 -6.73 10.43 3.15
N THR A 144 -6.31 11.59 3.64
CA THR A 144 -6.59 11.95 5.04
C THR A 144 -8.07 12.26 5.18
N CYS A 145 -8.84 11.34 5.78
CA CYS A 145 -10.21 11.62 6.19
C CYS A 145 -10.20 12.70 7.30
N ASN A 146 -10.49 13.94 6.91
CA ASN A 146 -10.78 15.03 7.86
C ASN A 146 -12.00 14.71 8.73
#